data_AF-A0A915HJJ1-F1
#
_entry.id   AF-A0A915HJJ1-F1
#
_cell.length_a   1.000
_cell.length_b   1.000
_cell.length_c   1.000
_cell.angle_alpha   90.00
_cell.angle_beta   90.00
_cell.angle_gamma   90.00
#
_symmetry.space_group_name_H-M   'P 1'
#
loop_
_entity.id
_entity.type
_entity.pdbx_description
1 polymer ?
#
loop_
_entity_poly.entity_id
_entity_poly.type
_entity_poly.pdbx_seq_one_letter_code
_entity_poly.pdbx_strand_id
1 'polypeptide(L)'
;MQLYSRTATPFDDVHKKSGFRQQGCNTDPRRVFRFYCPTPHPQRPKTGWVCIKIDDLCNTIPDCPGAEDEDPTHCMYYVSTQKQMVELRKVLIDILRRPDQLRNSLNMEINNENSMVD
;
A
#
# COMPACT_ATOMS: atom_id res chain seq x y z
N MET A 1 32.08 24.48 -26.80
CA MET A 1 30.99 24.18 -25.84
C MET A 1 30.37 22.86 -26.24
N GLN A 2 30.75 21.77 -25.57
CA GLN A 2 30.13 20.45 -25.77
C GLN A 2 28.98 20.32 -24.78
N LEU A 3 27.75 20.25 -25.29
CA LEU A 3 26.57 19.94 -24.48
C LEU A 3 26.58 18.43 -24.22
N TYR A 4 26.79 18.05 -22.96
CA TYR A 4 26.63 16.68 -22.49
C TYR A 4 25.20 16.20 -22.75
N SER A 5 25.00 15.31 -23.71
CA SER A 5 23.76 14.54 -23.81
C SER A 5 23.72 13.55 -22.66
N ARG A 6 22.80 13.76 -21.72
CA ARG A 6 22.48 12.82 -20.64
C ARG A 6 22.15 11.47 -21.26
N THR A 7 22.95 10.46 -20.95
CA THR A 7 22.62 9.06 -21.23
C THR A 7 21.38 8.68 -20.40
N ALA A 8 20.36 8.18 -21.08
CA ALA A 8 19.15 7.64 -20.45
C ALA A 8 19.55 6.54 -19.46
N THR A 9 18.95 6.56 -18.26
CA THR A 9 19.21 5.52 -17.28
C THR A 9 18.40 4.27 -17.63
N PRO A 10 18.86 3.05 -17.28
CA PRO A 10 18.10 1.81 -17.52
C PRO A 10 16.73 1.77 -16.82
N PHE A 11 16.41 2.75 -15.97
CA PHE A 11 15.14 2.85 -15.26
C PHE A 11 14.01 3.52 -16.04
N ASP A 12 14.33 4.24 -17.12
CA ASP A 12 13.35 5.06 -17.85
C ASP A 12 12.53 4.25 -18.89
N ASP A 13 12.96 3.04 -19.22
CA ASP A 13 12.33 2.21 -20.27
C ASP A 13 11.19 1.30 -19.76
N VAL A 14 10.96 1.19 -18.46
CA VAL A 14 9.89 0.32 -17.91
C VAL A 14 8.49 0.89 -18.17
N HIS A 15 8.37 2.20 -18.39
CA HIS A 15 7.06 2.84 -18.52
C HIS A 15 6.50 2.84 -19.96
N LYS A 16 7.33 2.66 -20.99
CA LYS A 16 6.93 2.87 -22.39
C LYS A 16 6.33 1.64 -23.09
N LYS A 17 6.39 0.46 -22.45
CA LYS A 17 5.69 -0.77 -22.88
C LYS A 17 4.57 -1.19 -21.91
N SER A 18 4.07 -0.26 -21.11
CA SER A 18 2.82 -0.48 -20.38
C SER A 18 1.65 -0.42 -21.37
N GLY A 19 1.42 -1.53 -22.08
CA GLY A 19 0.15 -1.75 -22.76
C GLY A 19 -0.95 -1.44 -21.75
N PHE A 20 -1.71 -0.37 -22.02
CA PHE A 20 -2.74 0.22 -21.16
C PHE A 20 -3.22 -0.77 -20.08
N ARG A 21 -2.74 -0.61 -18.84
CA ARG A 21 -3.41 -1.23 -17.69
C ARG A 21 -4.80 -0.61 -17.68
N GLN A 22 -5.78 -1.33 -18.24
CA GLN A 22 -7.15 -0.85 -18.34
C GLN A 22 -7.62 -0.48 -16.93
N GLN A 23 -8.53 0.49 -16.77
CA GLN A 23 -9.01 0.96 -15.47
C GLN A 23 -9.89 -0.09 -14.73
N GLY A 24 -9.65 -1.40 -14.92
CA GLY A 24 -10.63 -2.45 -14.74
C GLY A 24 -10.57 -3.25 -13.44
N CYS A 25 -9.49 -3.24 -12.65
CA CYS A 25 -9.55 -3.93 -11.35
C CYS A 25 -10.44 -3.21 -10.33
N ASN A 26 -10.52 -1.88 -10.40
CA ASN A 26 -11.23 -1.06 -9.42
C ASN A 26 -12.69 -0.77 -9.76
N THR A 27 -13.29 -1.50 -10.71
CA THR A 27 -14.71 -1.33 -11.08
C THR A 27 -15.67 -2.22 -10.29
N ASP A 28 -15.21 -2.89 -9.22
CA ASP A 28 -16.07 -3.79 -8.43
C ASP A 28 -17.21 -2.98 -7.75
N PRO A 29 -18.48 -3.23 -8.10
CA PRO A 29 -19.62 -2.50 -7.51
C PRO A 29 -19.77 -2.73 -6.00
N ARG A 30 -19.10 -3.76 -5.45
CA ARG A 30 -19.05 -4.03 -4.00
C ARG A 30 -17.94 -3.26 -3.27
N ARG A 31 -17.25 -2.32 -3.93
CA ARG A 31 -16.13 -1.53 -3.39
C ARG A 31 -14.99 -2.39 -2.83
N VAL A 32 -14.82 -3.61 -3.35
CA VAL A 32 -13.67 -4.45 -3.02
C VAL A 32 -12.48 -3.91 -3.80
N PHE A 33 -11.46 -3.46 -3.08
CA PHE A 33 -10.23 -2.99 -3.69
C PHE A 33 -9.49 -4.16 -4.33
N ARG A 34 -9.17 -4.03 -5.62
CA ARG A 34 -8.44 -5.05 -6.37
C ARG A 34 -7.32 -4.39 -7.15
N PHE A 35 -6.25 -5.12 -7.39
CA PHE A 35 -5.11 -4.62 -8.14
C PHE A 35 -4.59 -5.68 -9.10
N TYR A 36 -3.84 -5.20 -10.07
CA TYR A 36 -3.28 -6.03 -11.13
C TYR A 36 -2.05 -6.78 -10.64
N CYS A 37 -1.95 -8.05 -11.00
CA CYS A 37 -0.69 -8.77 -10.96
C CYS A 37 0.39 -8.04 -11.78
N PRO A 38 1.68 -8.09 -11.37
CA PRO A 38 2.77 -7.49 -12.13
C PRO A 38 2.92 -8.07 -13.54
N THR A 39 2.75 -9.38 -13.68
CA THR A 39 2.86 -10.10 -14.97
C THR A 39 1.49 -10.47 -15.52
N PRO A 40 1.23 -10.27 -16.82
CA PRO A 40 0.02 -10.76 -17.47
C PRO A 40 0.06 -12.29 -17.67
N HIS A 41 -1.11 -12.92 -17.63
CA HIS A 41 -1.27 -14.34 -17.89
C HIS A 41 -1.02 -14.66 -19.37
N PRO A 42 -0.07 -15.56 -19.70
CA PRO A 42 0.37 -15.81 -21.08
C PRO A 42 -0.75 -16.37 -21.97
N GLN A 43 -1.68 -17.13 -21.41
CA GLN A 43 -2.79 -17.75 -22.14
C GLN A 43 -4.07 -16.88 -22.22
N ARG A 44 -4.05 -15.63 -21.71
CA ARG A 44 -5.22 -14.72 -21.75
C ARG A 44 -4.99 -13.54 -22.70
N PRO A 45 -5.13 -13.74 -24.02
CA PRO A 45 -4.64 -12.77 -25.02
C PRO A 45 -5.43 -11.45 -25.14
N LYS A 46 -6.66 -11.35 -24.61
CA LYS A 46 -7.51 -10.14 -24.79
C LYS A 46 -7.33 -9.06 -23.74
N THR A 47 -7.06 -9.43 -22.49
CA THR A 47 -6.73 -8.47 -21.44
C THR A 47 -5.37 -8.77 -20.81
N GLY A 48 -4.92 -10.03 -20.76
CA GLY A 48 -3.66 -10.47 -20.15
C GLY A 48 -3.62 -10.30 -18.64
N TRP A 49 -4.17 -9.22 -18.13
CA TRP A 49 -4.04 -8.81 -16.74
C TRP A 49 -4.99 -9.56 -15.81
N VAL A 50 -4.42 -10.13 -14.74
CA VAL A 50 -5.16 -10.77 -13.64
C VAL A 50 -5.33 -9.75 -12.51
N CYS A 51 -6.53 -9.72 -11.92
CA CYS A 51 -6.85 -8.88 -10.76
C CYS A 51 -7.02 -9.75 -9.52
N ILE A 52 -6.33 -9.41 -8.44
CA ILE A 52 -6.49 -10.07 -7.15
C ILE A 52 -6.93 -9.05 -6.09
N LYS A 53 -7.47 -9.53 -4.96
CA LYS A 53 -7.86 -8.70 -3.82
C LYS A 53 -6.67 -8.52 -2.87
N ILE A 54 -6.80 -7.60 -1.93
CA ILE A 54 -5.80 -7.40 -0.87
C ILE A 54 -5.66 -8.61 0.06
N ASP A 55 -6.76 -9.33 0.29
CA ASP A 55 -6.76 -10.56 1.11
C ASP A 55 -6.13 -11.76 0.38
N ASP A 56 -5.93 -11.63 -0.93
CA ASP A 56 -5.28 -12.63 -1.76
C ASP A 56 -3.73 -12.47 -1.73
N LEU A 57 -3.18 -11.44 -1.07
CA LEU A 57 -1.73 -11.28 -0.93
C LEU A 57 -1.18 -12.09 0.24
N CYS A 58 -0.11 -12.85 -0.02
CA CYS A 58 0.65 -13.57 0.99
C CYS A 58 -0.24 -14.53 1.81
N ASN A 59 -1.17 -15.19 1.12
CA ASN A 59 -2.14 -16.12 1.68
C ASN A 59 -1.71 -17.59 1.48
N THR A 60 -0.50 -17.85 0.97
CA THR A 60 0.09 -19.16 0.63
C THR A 60 -0.48 -19.84 -0.62
N ILE A 61 -1.36 -19.16 -1.35
CA ILE A 61 -2.02 -19.64 -2.56
C ILE A 61 -1.58 -18.74 -3.72
N PRO A 62 -0.84 -19.25 -4.72
CA PRO A 62 -0.45 -18.44 -5.87
C PRO A 62 -1.68 -18.03 -6.70
N ASP A 63 -2.05 -16.75 -6.63
CA ASP A 63 -3.16 -16.15 -7.37
C ASP A 63 -2.67 -15.43 -8.64
N CYS A 64 -1.43 -14.92 -8.65
CA CYS A 64 -0.82 -14.32 -9.85
C CYS A 64 -0.10 -15.34 -10.75
N PRO A 65 -0.01 -15.10 -12.08
CA PRO A 65 0.59 -16.05 -13.03
C PRO A 65 2.05 -16.42 -12.75
N GLY A 66 2.82 -15.52 -12.13
CA GLY A 66 4.21 -15.75 -11.72
C GLY A 66 4.38 -15.95 -10.21
N ALA A 67 3.28 -16.19 -9.48
CA ALA A 67 3.25 -16.26 -8.01
C ALA A 67 3.84 -15.02 -7.33
N GLU A 68 3.78 -13.85 -7.98
CA GLU A 68 4.38 -12.61 -7.48
C GLU A 68 3.71 -12.09 -6.19
N ASP A 69 2.46 -12.45 -5.99
CA ASP A 69 1.67 -12.23 -4.78
C ASP A 69 2.18 -13.02 -3.57
N GLU A 70 2.94 -14.09 -3.81
CA GLU A 70 3.53 -14.97 -2.79
C GLU A 70 5.07 -14.86 -2.73
N ASP A 71 5.65 -13.82 -3.34
CA ASP A 71 7.10 -13.60 -3.28
C ASP A 71 7.58 -13.45 -1.82
N PRO A 72 8.54 -14.27 -1.34
CA PRO A 72 8.95 -14.26 0.06
C PRO A 72 9.49 -12.92 0.56
N THR A 73 10.18 -12.17 -0.31
CA THR A 73 10.78 -10.89 0.06
C THR A 73 9.69 -9.82 0.23
N HIS A 74 8.76 -9.75 -0.71
CA HIS A 74 7.62 -8.83 -0.63
C HIS A 74 6.67 -9.20 0.51
N CYS A 75 6.42 -10.49 0.72
CA CYS A 75 5.53 -10.96 1.78
C CYS A 75 6.07 -10.69 3.18
N MET A 76 7.38 -10.83 3.40
CA MET A 76 8.00 -10.46 4.68
C MET A 76 7.70 -8.98 5.03
N TYR A 77 7.87 -8.08 4.06
CA TYR A 77 7.56 -6.67 4.24
C TYR A 77 6.07 -6.44 4.49
N TYR A 78 5.21 -6.98 3.62
CA TYR A 78 3.76 -6.81 3.69
C TYR A 78 3.18 -7.27 5.04
N VAL A 79 3.53 -8.47 5.48
CA VAL A 79 3.04 -9.05 6.75
C VAL A 79 3.49 -8.19 7.94
N SER A 80 4.74 -7.73 7.93
CA SER A 80 5.26 -6.84 8.98
C SER A 80 4.49 -5.51 9.04
N THR A 81 4.28 -4.87 7.88
CA THR A 81 3.52 -3.62 7.78
C THR A 81 2.07 -3.81 8.20
N GLN A 82 1.40 -4.88 7.78
CA GLN A 82 0.02 -5.15 8.18
C GLN A 82 -0.12 -5.32 9.69
N LYS A 83 0.83 -6.03 10.32
CA LYS A 83 0.87 -6.17 11.79
C LYS A 83 0.97 -4.81 12.48
N GLN A 84 1.85 -3.93 12.00
CA GLN A 84 1.98 -2.57 12.55
C GLN A 84 0.71 -1.74 12.33
N MET A 85 0.09 -1.82 11.16
CA MET A 85 -1.14 -1.07 10.85
C MET A 85 -2.33 -1.53 11.71
N VAL A 86 -2.45 -2.83 11.99
CA VAL A 86 -3.46 -3.35 12.92
C VAL A 86 -3.25 -2.78 14.32
N GLU A 87 -2.01 -2.71 14.79
CA GLU A 87 -1.71 -2.16 16.10
C GLU A 87 -2.00 -0.66 16.19
N LEU A 88 -1.59 0.11 15.18
CA LEU A 88 -1.92 1.53 15.06
C LEU A 88 -3.43 1.78 15.06
N ARG A 89 -4.20 0.95 14.34
CA ARG A 89 -5.68 1.04 14.34
C ARG A 89 -6.28 0.81 15.73
N LYS A 90 -5.76 -0.12 16.51
CA LYS A 90 -6.25 -0.33 17.89
C LYS A 90 -6.03 0.90 18.75
N VAL A 91 -4.82 1.45 18.73
CA VAL A 91 -4.48 2.68 19.47
C VAL A 91 -5.41 3.82 19.06
N LEU A 92 -5.63 4.00 17.75
CA LEU A 92 -6.55 5.01 17.24
C LEU A 92 -7.99 4.80 17.74
N ILE A 93 -8.50 3.57 17.70
CA ILE A 93 -9.84 3.25 18.19
C ILE A 93 -9.96 3.52 19.70
N ASP A 94 -8.93 3.19 20.49
CA ASP A 94 -8.92 3.42 21.93
C ASP A 94 -8.93 4.91 22.27
N ILE A 95 -8.16 5.71 21.54
CA ILE A 95 -8.18 7.19 21.60
C ILE A 95 -9.59 7.70 21.30
N LEU A 96 -10.18 7.27 20.18
CA LEU A 96 -11.52 7.71 19.75
C LEU A 96 -12.63 7.26 20.71
N ARG A 97 -12.45 6.15 21.44
CA ARG A 97 -13.41 5.66 22.44
C ARG A 97 -13.36 6.42 23.77
N ARG A 98 -12.28 7.14 24.08
CA ARG A 98 -12.10 7.86 25.36
C ARG A 98 -11.80 9.35 25.13
N PRO A 99 -12.71 10.11 24.50
CA PRO A 99 -12.47 11.52 24.19
C PRO A 99 -12.18 12.37 25.44
N ASP A 100 -12.79 12.04 26.58
CA ASP A 100 -12.61 12.77 27.84
C ASP A 100 -11.20 12.61 28.44
N GLN A 101 -10.55 11.45 28.25
CA GLN A 101 -9.20 11.21 28.79
C GLN A 101 -8.13 11.99 28.00
N LEU A 102 -8.30 12.14 26.69
CA LEU A 102 -7.43 12.99 25.86
C LEU A 102 -7.59 14.46 26.22
N ARG A 103 -8.84 14.92 26.37
CA ARG A 103 -9.12 16.31 26.78
C ARG A 103 -8.47 16.61 28.13
N ASN A 104 -8.57 15.70 29.10
CA ASN A 104 -7.96 15.91 30.41
C ASN A 104 -6.42 15.82 30.39
N SER A 105 -5.84 14.97 29.54
CA SER A 105 -4.37 14.87 29.40
C SER A 105 -3.79 16.12 28.74
N LEU A 106 -4.40 16.61 27.66
CA LEU A 106 -4.02 17.87 27.00
C LEU A 106 -4.19 19.08 27.94
N ASN A 107 -5.27 19.10 28.73
CA ASN A 107 -5.47 20.17 29.71
C ASN A 107 -4.43 20.14 30.83
N MET A 108 -3.91 18.97 31.23
CA MET A 108 -2.82 18.87 32.21
C MET A 108 -1.48 19.33 31.62
N GLU A 109 -1.19 19.04 30.36
CA GLU A 109 0.03 19.52 29.68
C GLU A 109 0.03 21.05 29.54
N ILE A 110 -1.08 21.66 29.12
CA ILE A 110 -1.22 23.12 28.99
C ILE A 110 -1.00 23.83 30.34
N ASN A 111 -1.53 23.27 31.43
CA ASN A 111 -1.37 23.86 32.76
C ASN A 111 0.07 23.75 33.29
N ASN A 112 0.84 22.75 32.83
CA ASN A 112 2.22 22.56 33.23
C ASN A 112 3.17 23.50 32.47
N GLU A 113 2.92 23.75 31.18
CA GLU A 113 3.68 24.73 30.38
C GLU A 113 3.49 26.16 30.91
N ASN A 114 2.29 26.50 31.39
CA ASN A 114 2.01 27.80 32.02
C ASN A 114 2.64 27.96 33.42
N SER A 115 3.21 26.90 34.02
CA SER A 115 3.86 26.96 35.33
C SER A 115 5.38 27.17 35.29
N MET A 116 6.00 27.11 34.10
CA MET A 116 7.42 27.39 33.88
C MET A 116 7.68 28.79 33.29
N VAL A 117 6.63 29.61 33.18
CA VAL A 117 6.69 31.03 32.79
C VAL A 117 6.25 31.89 33.97
N ASP A 118 7.03 31.84 35.06
CA ASP A 118 7.01 32.82 36.16
C ASP A 118 8.44 32.97 36.71
#